data_AF-A0A1Y2FR19-F1
#
_entry.id   AF-A0A1Y2FR19-F1
#
_cell.length_a   1.000
_cell.length_b   1.000
_cell.length_c   1.000
_cell.angle_alpha   90.00
_cell.angle_beta   90.00
_cell.angle_gamma   90.00
#
_symmetry.space_group_name_H-M   'P 1'
#
loop_
_entity.id
_entity.type
_entity.pdbx_description
1 polymer ?
#
loop_
_entity_poly.entity_id
_entity_poly.type
_entity_poly.pdbx_seq_one_letter_code
_entity_poly.pdbx_strand_id
1 'polypeptide(L)'
;METYDKDDSLKERHYLNYNYKTSKFDNYEYYEDLPEVKYAIICFEEDMEKSDTEKDILVLWNTSGYDFFYSSILYANAFPIWLDQMKKKRNKPFCLRIDSVGWYNNTYKEICKNQDKSIDCPDLIVLGTTQLTHRYFKGETLDLNKYFQKYSLKIGKSFESILNKYIFYDYRIDNKWLAVPLITDFRILRFNLTTFDYCISKGYNLHYPPPMDNYW
;
A
#
# COMPACT_ATOMS: atom_id res chain seq x y z
N MET A 1 -13.36 -12.49 3.01
CA MET A 1 -12.36 -12.16 1.97
C MET A 1 -12.35 -13.29 0.98
N GLU A 2 -12.48 -12.98 -0.30
CA GLU A 2 -12.39 -13.94 -1.40
C GLU A 2 -11.08 -13.73 -2.13
N THR A 3 -10.35 -14.81 -2.41
CA THR A 3 -9.07 -14.77 -3.14
C THR A 3 -9.23 -15.39 -4.52
N TYR A 4 -8.58 -14.78 -5.51
CA TYR A 4 -8.68 -15.18 -6.91
C TYR A 4 -7.31 -15.42 -7.51
N ASP A 5 -7.22 -16.43 -8.37
CA ASP A 5 -5.98 -16.81 -9.05
C ASP A 5 -5.76 -16.00 -10.34
N LYS A 6 -4.70 -16.35 -11.07
CA LYS A 6 -4.31 -15.70 -12.34
C LYS A 6 -5.40 -15.75 -13.42
N ASP A 7 -6.22 -16.80 -13.39
CA ASP A 7 -7.27 -17.12 -14.36
C ASP A 7 -8.63 -16.55 -13.92
N ASP A 8 -8.62 -15.64 -12.94
CA ASP A 8 -9.80 -15.01 -12.35
C ASP A 8 -10.77 -16.01 -11.68
N SER A 9 -10.28 -17.18 -11.31
CA SER A 9 -11.06 -18.21 -10.63
C SER A 9 -10.99 -18.03 -9.11
N LEU A 10 -12.12 -18.20 -8.44
CA LEU A 10 -12.20 -18.17 -6.97
C LEU A 10 -11.37 -19.33 -6.40
N LYS A 11 -10.34 -18.99 -5.63
CA LYS A 11 -9.47 -19.96 -4.95
C LYS A 11 -10.05 -20.35 -3.59
N GLU A 12 -10.30 -19.36 -2.73
CA GLU A 12 -10.82 -19.61 -1.40
C GLU A 12 -11.63 -18.42 -0.86
N ARG A 13 -12.60 -18.72 0.00
CA ARG A 13 -13.32 -17.73 0.81
C ARG A 13 -12.89 -17.87 2.27
N HIS A 14 -12.29 -16.81 2.79
CA HIS A 14 -11.86 -16.71 4.19
C HIS A 14 -12.82 -15.83 4.99
N TYR A 15 -13.29 -16.33 6.14
CA TYR A 15 -14.06 -15.55 7.12
C TYR A 15 -13.09 -14.87 8.08
N LEU A 16 -13.02 -13.53 8.01
CA LEU A 16 -12.07 -12.74 8.77
C LEU A 16 -12.77 -12.09 9.98
N ASN A 17 -12.25 -12.32 11.18
CA ASN A 17 -12.74 -11.66 12.40
C ASN A 17 -11.83 -10.48 12.73
N TYR A 18 -12.37 -9.27 12.75
CA TYR A 18 -11.58 -8.06 13.02
C TYR A 18 -11.59 -7.68 14.49
N ASN A 19 -10.40 -7.55 15.08
CA ASN A 19 -10.24 -7.13 16.46
C ASN A 19 -9.96 -5.62 16.53
N TYR A 20 -10.96 -4.85 16.94
CA TYR A 20 -10.84 -3.39 17.07
C TYR A 20 -9.85 -2.93 18.15
N LYS A 21 -9.50 -3.77 19.13
CA LYS A 21 -8.52 -3.43 20.17
C LYS A 21 -7.10 -3.49 19.63
N THR A 22 -6.79 -4.49 18.81
CA THR A 22 -5.46 -4.66 18.19
C THR A 22 -5.36 -4.02 16.80
N SER A 23 -6.49 -3.63 16.21
CA SER A 23 -6.62 -3.11 14.84
C SER A 23 -6.07 -4.09 13.78
N LYS A 24 -6.36 -5.38 13.97
CA LYS A 24 -5.93 -6.45 13.06
C LYS A 24 -7.02 -7.52 12.97
N PHE A 25 -7.03 -8.27 11.86
CA PHE A 25 -7.76 -9.52 11.80
C PHE A 25 -7.11 -10.58 12.70
N ASP A 26 -7.93 -11.45 13.29
CA ASP A 26 -7.45 -12.63 13.98
C ASP A 26 -6.73 -13.56 12.98
N ASN A 27 -5.66 -14.24 13.43
CA ASN A 27 -4.80 -15.07 12.60
C ASN A 27 -4.20 -14.35 11.37
N TYR A 28 -3.93 -13.04 11.45
CA TYR A 28 -3.42 -12.27 10.31
C TYR A 28 -2.14 -12.85 9.68
N GLU A 29 -1.27 -13.48 10.48
CA GLU A 29 -0.02 -14.13 10.04
C GLU A 29 -0.29 -15.26 9.03
N TYR A 30 -1.43 -15.94 9.11
CA TYR A 30 -1.79 -16.97 8.13
C TYR A 30 -2.06 -16.36 6.74
N TYR A 31 -2.63 -15.14 6.70
CA TYR A 31 -2.99 -14.48 5.44
C TYR A 31 -1.82 -13.75 4.79
N GLU A 32 -0.70 -13.60 5.51
CA GLU A 32 0.54 -13.01 5.00
C GLU A 32 1.19 -13.86 3.91
N ASP A 33 1.08 -15.18 4.03
CA ASP A 33 1.74 -16.15 3.16
C ASP A 33 0.80 -16.82 2.14
N LEU A 34 -0.34 -16.19 1.82
CA LEU A 34 -1.24 -16.71 0.80
C LEU A 34 -0.53 -16.70 -0.57
N PRO A 35 -0.26 -17.87 -1.18
CA PRO A 35 0.41 -17.93 -2.45
C PRO A 35 -0.60 -17.81 -3.59
N GLU A 36 -0.13 -17.39 -4.76
CA GLU A 36 -0.89 -17.43 -6.01
C GLU A 36 -2.21 -16.63 -5.97
N VAL A 37 -2.17 -15.45 -5.35
CA VAL A 37 -3.34 -14.55 -5.26
C VAL A 37 -3.13 -13.38 -6.21
N LYS A 38 -3.86 -13.38 -7.34
CA LYS A 38 -3.91 -12.26 -8.29
C LYS A 38 -4.59 -11.05 -7.68
N TYR A 39 -5.73 -11.27 -7.03
CA TYR A 39 -6.42 -10.25 -6.24
C TYR A 39 -7.27 -10.88 -5.14
N ALA A 40 -7.60 -10.06 -4.14
CA ALA A 40 -8.54 -10.43 -3.10
C ALA A 40 -9.63 -9.36 -2.95
N ILE A 41 -10.87 -9.80 -2.70
CA ILE A 41 -12.02 -8.92 -2.43
C ILE A 41 -12.41 -9.06 -0.96
N ILE A 42 -12.50 -7.93 -0.26
CA ILE A 42 -12.86 -7.84 1.14
C ILE A 42 -14.13 -7.02 1.24
N CYS A 43 -15.17 -7.64 1.80
CA CYS A 43 -16.48 -7.06 2.02
C CYS A 43 -16.96 -7.43 3.43
N PHE A 44 -17.99 -6.73 3.92
CA PHE A 44 -18.83 -7.29 4.97
C PHE A 44 -19.53 -8.55 4.45
N GLU A 45 -19.78 -9.51 5.34
CA GLU A 45 -20.35 -10.82 4.96
C GLU A 45 -21.67 -10.69 4.19
N GLU A 46 -22.58 -9.85 4.69
CA GLU A 46 -23.90 -9.58 4.08
C GLU A 46 -23.81 -8.90 2.70
N ASP A 47 -22.66 -8.32 2.37
CA ASP A 47 -22.44 -7.57 1.13
C ASP A 47 -21.69 -8.39 0.07
N MET A 48 -21.14 -9.55 0.43
CA MET A 48 -20.25 -10.34 -0.44
C MET A 48 -20.98 -10.81 -1.71
N GLU A 49 -22.18 -11.36 -1.54
CA GLU A 49 -23.01 -11.95 -2.62
C GLU A 49 -23.74 -10.92 -3.47
N LYS A 50 -23.69 -9.63 -3.10
CA LYS A 50 -24.35 -8.57 -3.87
C LYS A 50 -23.67 -8.41 -5.22
N SER A 51 -24.45 -8.12 -6.26
CA SER A 51 -23.91 -7.88 -7.59
C SER A 51 -23.03 -6.62 -7.62
N ASP A 52 -22.17 -6.51 -8.62
CA ASP A 52 -21.30 -5.34 -8.83
C ASP A 52 -22.08 -4.04 -9.04
N THR A 53 -23.36 -4.12 -9.43
CA THR A 53 -24.22 -2.93 -9.54
C THR A 53 -24.73 -2.45 -8.17
N GLU A 54 -24.84 -3.37 -7.21
CA GLU A 54 -25.39 -3.14 -5.88
C GLU A 54 -24.32 -2.75 -4.86
N LYS A 55 -23.04 -3.00 -5.16
CA LYS A 55 -21.91 -2.61 -4.31
C LYS A 55 -20.94 -1.68 -5.03
N ASP A 56 -20.25 -0.84 -4.27
CA ASP A 56 -19.09 -0.10 -4.76
C ASP A 56 -17.83 -0.88 -4.38
N ILE A 57 -17.00 -1.19 -5.37
CA ILE A 57 -15.70 -1.82 -5.15
C ILE A 57 -14.64 -0.78 -5.39
N LEU A 58 -13.84 -0.51 -4.37
CA LEU A 58 -12.64 0.28 -4.53
C LEU A 58 -11.47 -0.62 -4.88
N VAL A 59 -10.77 -0.31 -5.96
CA VAL A 59 -9.65 -1.10 -6.49
C VAL A 59 -8.32 -0.47 -6.05
N LEU A 60 -7.56 -1.22 -5.27
CA LEU A 60 -6.21 -0.89 -4.84
C LEU A 60 -5.20 -1.77 -5.57
N TRP A 61 -4.36 -1.16 -6.39
CA TRP A 61 -3.18 -1.82 -6.94
C TRP A 61 -2.03 -1.77 -5.96
N ASN A 62 -1.61 -2.96 -5.50
CA ASN A 62 -0.52 -3.11 -4.55
C ASN A 62 0.75 -3.64 -5.23
N THR A 63 1.88 -3.44 -4.57
CA THR A 63 3.21 -3.85 -5.03
C THR A 63 3.52 -5.32 -4.76
N SER A 64 2.61 -6.06 -4.12
CA SER A 64 2.72 -7.52 -3.96
C SER A 64 2.82 -8.20 -5.32
N GLY A 65 3.67 -9.22 -5.39
CA GLY A 65 3.69 -10.14 -6.52
C GLY A 65 2.60 -11.22 -6.38
N TYR A 66 2.32 -11.92 -7.47
CA TYR A 66 1.36 -13.03 -7.47
C TYR A 66 1.67 -14.11 -6.44
N ASP A 67 2.96 -14.38 -6.22
CA ASP A 67 3.42 -15.44 -5.32
C ASP A 67 3.35 -15.07 -3.84
N PHE A 68 3.20 -13.77 -3.50
CA PHE A 68 3.28 -13.29 -2.12
C PHE A 68 2.25 -12.20 -1.83
N PHE A 69 1.19 -12.52 -1.08
CA PHE A 69 0.15 -11.56 -0.70
C PHE A 69 0.53 -10.67 0.52
N TYR A 70 1.66 -10.93 1.18
CA TYR A 70 2.11 -10.27 2.42
C TYR A 70 1.80 -8.77 2.51
N SER A 71 2.30 -7.98 1.57
CA SER A 71 2.14 -6.51 1.66
C SER A 71 0.69 -6.03 1.52
N SER A 72 -0.20 -6.85 0.96
CA SER A 72 -1.62 -6.53 0.78
C SER A 72 -2.40 -6.60 2.08
N ILE A 73 -1.98 -7.46 3.03
CA ILE A 73 -2.70 -7.66 4.29
C ILE A 73 -2.73 -6.40 5.16
N LEU A 74 -1.73 -5.52 5.01
CA LEU A 74 -1.69 -4.23 5.71
C LEU A 74 -2.92 -3.39 5.35
N TYR A 75 -3.25 -3.31 4.06
CA TYR A 75 -4.41 -2.57 3.57
C TYR A 75 -5.71 -3.28 3.90
N ALA A 76 -5.71 -4.62 3.88
CA ALA A 76 -6.84 -5.41 4.35
C ALA A 76 -7.18 -5.08 5.82
N ASN A 77 -6.19 -5.00 6.70
CA ASN A 77 -6.39 -4.65 8.12
C ASN A 77 -6.89 -3.21 8.30
N ALA A 78 -6.51 -2.28 7.42
CA ALA A 78 -7.02 -0.91 7.46
C ALA A 78 -8.50 -0.80 7.02
N PHE A 79 -8.97 -1.75 6.19
CA PHE A 79 -10.27 -1.68 5.56
C PHE A 79 -11.46 -1.62 6.55
N PRO A 80 -11.55 -2.44 7.62
CA PRO A 80 -12.66 -2.35 8.56
C PRO A 80 -12.82 -0.98 9.23
N ILE A 81 -11.70 -0.32 9.57
CA ILE A 81 -11.72 1.04 10.14
C ILE A 81 -12.28 2.02 9.11
N TRP A 82 -11.83 1.92 7.86
CA TRP A 82 -12.30 2.79 6.80
C TRP A 82 -13.77 2.53 6.46
N LEU A 83 -14.19 1.26 6.42
CA LEU A 83 -15.55 0.85 6.15
C LEU A 83 -16.53 1.41 7.18
N ASP A 84 -16.20 1.40 8.48
CA ASP A 84 -17.04 2.04 9.51
C ASP A 84 -17.24 3.55 9.24
N GLN A 85 -16.20 4.24 8.80
CA GLN A 85 -16.29 5.66 8.43
C GLN A 85 -17.13 5.87 7.16
N MET A 86 -17.10 4.93 6.21
CA MET A 86 -17.85 5.00 4.97
C MET A 86 -19.32 4.64 5.16
N LYS A 87 -19.65 3.64 5.99
CA LYS A 87 -21.04 3.29 6.35
C LYS A 87 -21.79 4.47 6.97
N LYS A 88 -21.10 5.34 7.72
CA LYS A 88 -21.67 6.59 8.26
C LYS A 88 -21.99 7.65 7.20
N LYS A 89 -21.46 7.52 5.98
CA LYS A 89 -21.53 8.54 4.92
C LYS A 89 -22.23 8.05 3.65
N ARG A 90 -22.35 6.74 3.44
CA ARG A 90 -22.88 6.13 2.22
C ARG A 90 -23.98 5.13 2.57
N ASN A 91 -25.01 5.09 1.72
CA ASN A 91 -26.11 4.12 1.79
C ASN A 91 -25.87 2.88 0.91
N LYS A 92 -24.70 2.75 0.29
CA LYS A 92 -24.38 1.63 -0.62
C LYS A 92 -23.31 0.73 0.00
N PRO A 93 -23.44 -0.60 -0.13
CA PRO A 93 -22.38 -1.56 0.20
C PRO A 93 -21.03 -1.15 -0.39
N PHE A 94 -19.97 -1.37 0.38
CA PHE A 94 -18.62 -0.94 0.02
C PHE A 94 -17.63 -2.08 0.28
N CYS A 95 -16.84 -2.41 -0.73
CA CYS A 95 -15.83 -3.45 -0.70
C CYS A 95 -14.47 -2.89 -1.13
N LEU A 96 -13.41 -3.54 -0.69
CA LEU A 96 -12.05 -3.29 -1.15
C LEU A 96 -11.57 -4.48 -1.97
N ARG A 97 -11.14 -4.24 -3.19
CA ARG A 97 -10.39 -5.18 -4.01
C ARG A 97 -8.93 -4.78 -4.01
N ILE A 98 -8.04 -5.71 -3.66
CA ILE A 98 -6.59 -5.50 -3.63
C ILE A 98 -5.95 -6.40 -4.68
N ASP A 99 -5.29 -5.80 -5.67
CA ASP A 99 -4.65 -6.50 -6.77
C ASP A 99 -3.14 -6.61 -6.53
N SER A 100 -2.60 -7.81 -6.67
CA SER A 100 -1.16 -8.10 -6.60
C SER A 100 -0.51 -7.86 -7.96
N VAL A 101 -0.26 -6.59 -8.26
CA VAL A 101 0.19 -6.14 -9.58
C VAL A 101 1.72 -6.13 -9.70
N GLY A 102 2.42 -5.96 -8.58
CA GLY A 102 3.87 -5.89 -8.52
C GLY A 102 4.43 -4.52 -8.91
N TRP A 103 5.69 -4.28 -8.52
CA TRP A 103 6.36 -2.98 -8.70
C TRP A 103 6.42 -2.48 -10.15
N TYR A 104 6.69 -3.38 -11.10
CA TYR A 104 6.85 -3.00 -12.51
C TYR A 104 5.51 -2.54 -13.10
N ASN A 105 4.47 -3.35 -12.99
CA ASN A 105 3.18 -3.03 -13.58
C ASN A 105 2.50 -1.86 -12.87
N ASN A 106 2.69 -1.69 -11.55
CA ASN A 106 2.22 -0.49 -10.84
C ASN A 106 2.75 0.80 -11.45
N THR A 107 3.93 0.78 -12.07
CA THR A 107 4.53 1.97 -12.71
C THR A 107 4.20 2.07 -14.19
N TYR A 108 4.29 0.96 -14.91
CA TYR A 108 4.39 0.98 -16.37
C TYR A 108 3.17 0.41 -17.08
N LYS A 109 2.38 -0.46 -16.43
CA LYS A 109 1.16 -1.00 -17.04
C LYS A 109 0.20 0.15 -17.31
N GLU A 110 -0.29 0.22 -18.53
CA GLU A 110 -1.28 1.22 -18.92
C GLU A 110 -2.56 1.08 -18.09
N ILE A 111 -3.18 2.21 -17.74
CA ILE A 111 -4.40 2.26 -16.93
C ILE A 111 -5.43 3.22 -17.53
N CYS A 112 -6.70 3.03 -17.15
CA CYS A 112 -7.78 4.01 -17.39
C CYS A 112 -7.95 4.47 -18.85
N LYS A 113 -7.81 3.55 -19.82
CA LYS A 113 -8.09 3.87 -21.23
C LYS A 113 -9.59 3.83 -21.50
N ASN A 114 -10.16 5.01 -21.71
CA ASN A 114 -11.61 5.24 -21.92
C ASN A 114 -12.28 4.37 -22.99
N GLN A 115 -11.52 3.75 -23.91
CA GLN A 115 -12.05 2.95 -25.01
C GLN A 115 -11.87 1.44 -24.82
N ASP A 116 -11.05 1.00 -23.86
CA ASP A 116 -10.73 -0.41 -23.67
C ASP A 116 -11.05 -0.83 -22.23
N LYS A 117 -12.19 -1.51 -22.05
CA LYS A 117 -12.63 -2.02 -20.76
C LYS A 117 -11.77 -3.19 -20.24
N SER A 118 -10.91 -3.77 -21.07
CA SER A 118 -9.94 -4.78 -20.62
C SER A 118 -8.76 -4.16 -19.87
N ILE A 119 -8.58 -2.83 -19.99
CA ILE A 119 -7.56 -2.08 -19.29
C ILE A 119 -8.14 -1.60 -17.97
N ASP A 120 -7.58 -2.12 -16.88
CA ASP A 120 -7.94 -1.77 -15.52
C ASP A 120 -7.81 -0.26 -15.26
N CYS A 121 -8.69 0.28 -14.42
CA CYS A 121 -8.61 1.65 -13.93
C CYS A 121 -8.69 1.62 -12.39
N PRO A 122 -7.54 1.48 -11.70
CA PRO A 122 -7.53 1.42 -10.24
C PRO A 122 -7.89 2.77 -9.62
N ASP A 123 -8.58 2.74 -8.49
CA ASP A 123 -8.87 3.95 -7.70
C ASP A 123 -7.64 4.42 -6.92
N LEU A 124 -6.83 3.46 -6.45
CA LEU A 124 -5.61 3.68 -5.67
C LEU A 124 -4.47 2.83 -6.22
N ILE A 125 -3.26 3.37 -6.23
CA ILE A 125 -2.04 2.64 -6.60
C ILE A 125 -0.96 2.92 -5.57
N VAL A 126 -0.32 1.86 -5.07
CA VAL A 126 0.88 1.96 -4.25
C VAL A 126 2.10 2.15 -5.16
N LEU A 127 2.76 3.30 -5.02
CA LEU A 127 3.88 3.71 -5.87
C LEU A 127 5.10 4.10 -5.03
N GLY A 128 6.28 3.83 -5.56
CA GLY A 128 7.50 4.51 -5.16
C GLY A 128 7.49 5.97 -5.64
N THR A 129 8.25 6.84 -4.97
CA THR A 129 8.29 8.29 -5.30
C THR A 129 8.76 8.54 -6.73
N THR A 130 9.74 7.80 -7.23
CA THR A 130 10.20 7.89 -8.63
C THR A 130 9.14 7.43 -9.64
N GLN A 131 8.30 6.47 -9.24
CA GLN A 131 7.22 5.91 -10.07
C GLN A 131 6.02 6.87 -10.16
N LEU A 132 5.75 7.60 -9.08
CA LEU A 132 4.73 8.65 -9.03
C LEU A 132 4.98 9.72 -10.10
N THR A 133 6.21 10.20 -10.21
CA THR A 133 6.60 11.19 -11.23
C THR A 133 6.35 10.68 -12.65
N HIS A 134 6.66 9.41 -12.93
CA HIS A 134 6.39 8.80 -14.23
C HIS A 134 4.89 8.79 -14.57
N ARG A 135 4.05 8.36 -13.63
CA ARG A 135 2.58 8.38 -13.76
C ARG A 135 2.04 9.80 -13.94
N TYR A 136 2.59 10.78 -13.21
CA TYR A 136 2.20 12.20 -13.32
C TYR A 136 2.38 12.74 -14.74
N PHE A 137 3.56 12.51 -15.35
CA PHE A 137 3.83 13.00 -16.71
C PHE A 137 3.02 12.29 -17.79
N LYS A 138 2.39 11.16 -17.49
CA LYS A 138 1.39 10.49 -18.35
C LYS A 138 -0.04 11.00 -18.15
N GLY A 139 -0.28 11.90 -17.19
CA GLY A 139 -1.62 12.36 -16.85
C GLY A 139 -2.46 11.34 -16.09
N GLU A 140 -1.82 10.37 -15.43
CA GLU A 140 -2.47 9.25 -14.75
C GLU A 140 -2.68 9.49 -13.24
N THR A 141 -2.59 10.74 -12.78
CA THR A 141 -2.69 11.13 -11.36
C THR A 141 -3.73 12.23 -11.14
N LEU A 142 -4.33 12.26 -9.95
CA LEU A 142 -5.26 13.32 -9.55
C LEU A 142 -4.55 14.43 -8.75
N ASP A 143 -5.00 15.67 -8.92
CA ASP A 143 -4.60 16.79 -8.05
C ASP A 143 -5.38 16.75 -6.73
N LEU A 144 -4.65 16.49 -5.64
CA LEU A 144 -5.19 16.36 -4.28
C LEU A 144 -5.16 17.68 -3.49
N ASN A 145 -4.77 18.81 -4.08
CA ASN A 145 -4.71 20.10 -3.40
C ASN A 145 -6.02 20.46 -2.69
N LYS A 146 -7.15 20.34 -3.40
CA LYS A 146 -8.48 20.60 -2.83
C LYS A 146 -8.83 19.64 -1.70
N TYR A 147 -8.38 18.40 -1.79
CA TYR A 147 -8.58 17.40 -0.74
C TYR A 147 -7.82 17.79 0.53
N PHE A 148 -6.52 18.09 0.42
CA PHE A 148 -5.70 18.48 1.57
C PHE A 148 -6.08 19.84 2.16
N GLN A 149 -6.56 20.78 1.34
CA GLN A 149 -7.11 22.03 1.82
C GLN A 149 -8.33 21.79 2.72
N LYS A 150 -9.30 20.98 2.26
CA LYS A 150 -10.49 20.63 3.05
C LYS A 150 -10.12 19.86 4.33
N TYR A 151 -9.17 18.94 4.25
CA TYR A 151 -8.66 18.22 5.40
C TYR A 151 -8.06 19.18 6.44
N SER A 152 -7.22 20.12 5.99
CA SER A 152 -6.56 21.09 6.86
C SER A 152 -7.56 22.03 7.54
N LEU A 153 -8.59 22.50 6.81
CA LEU A 153 -9.68 23.30 7.38
C LEU A 153 -10.46 22.55 8.47
N LYS A 154 -10.64 21.24 8.29
CA LYS A 154 -11.37 20.40 9.25
C LYS A 154 -10.56 20.10 10.52
N ILE A 155 -9.26 19.84 10.37
CA ILE A 155 -8.40 19.38 11.46
C ILE A 155 -7.65 20.53 12.15
N GLY A 156 -7.54 21.70 11.50
CA GLY A 156 -6.81 22.85 12.03
C GLY A 156 -5.28 22.72 11.93
N LYS A 157 -4.78 21.72 11.19
CA LYS A 157 -3.35 21.50 10.93
C LYS A 157 -3.14 21.32 9.43
N SER A 158 -2.11 21.95 8.88
CA SER A 158 -1.76 21.75 7.47
C SER A 158 -1.20 20.35 7.26
N PHE A 159 -1.46 19.77 6.08
CA PHE A 159 -0.90 18.48 5.71
C PHE A 159 0.63 18.50 5.75
N GLU A 160 1.23 19.60 5.28
CA GLU A 160 2.67 19.88 5.29
C GLU A 160 3.30 19.77 6.68
N SER A 161 2.59 20.21 7.73
CA SER A 161 3.11 20.20 9.10
C SER A 161 3.30 18.80 9.68
N ILE A 162 2.67 17.80 9.06
CA ILE A 162 2.71 16.40 9.49
C ILE A 162 3.85 15.65 8.77
N LEU A 163 4.35 16.19 7.64
CA LEU A 163 5.34 15.53 6.81
C LEU A 163 6.77 15.84 7.25
N ASN A 164 7.67 14.87 7.06
CA ASN A 164 9.11 15.14 7.12
C ASN A 164 9.50 16.06 5.96
N LYS A 165 10.41 17.02 6.21
CA LYS A 165 10.90 18.00 5.23
C LYS A 165 11.31 17.37 3.89
N TYR A 166 11.91 16.19 3.89
CA TYR A 166 12.38 15.54 2.66
C TYR A 166 11.23 15.02 1.78
N ILE A 167 10.13 14.60 2.40
CA ILE A 167 8.95 14.04 1.71
C ILE A 167 8.20 15.12 0.93
N PHE A 168 8.30 16.39 1.32
CA PHE A 168 7.57 17.47 0.65
C PHE A 168 7.81 17.53 -0.86
N TYR A 169 9.07 17.38 -1.30
CA TYR A 169 9.44 17.53 -2.71
C TYR A 169 9.11 16.30 -3.56
N ASP A 170 9.05 15.12 -2.95
CA ASP A 170 8.78 13.88 -3.66
C ASP A 170 7.31 13.73 -4.06
N TYR A 171 6.39 14.39 -3.34
CA TYR A 171 4.95 14.22 -3.51
C TYR A 171 4.25 15.48 -4.04
N ARG A 172 5.00 16.57 -4.22
CA ARG A 172 4.50 17.86 -4.73
C ARG A 172 5.22 18.23 -6.03
N ILE A 173 4.53 18.06 -7.16
CA ILE A 173 5.06 18.35 -8.51
C ILE A 173 4.17 19.43 -9.15
N ASP A 174 4.76 20.45 -9.77
CA ASP A 174 4.05 21.59 -10.37
C ASP A 174 3.00 22.24 -9.45
N ASN A 175 3.33 22.37 -8.15
CA ASN A 175 2.43 22.86 -7.11
C ASN A 175 1.17 22.02 -6.88
N LYS A 176 1.15 20.76 -7.30
CA LYS A 176 0.07 19.80 -7.04
C LYS A 176 0.53 18.75 -6.06
N TRP A 177 -0.27 18.53 -5.03
CA TRP A 177 -0.16 17.33 -4.22
C TRP A 177 -0.70 16.14 -5.01
N LEU A 178 0.12 15.10 -5.19
CA LEU A 178 -0.22 13.97 -6.07
C LEU A 178 -0.54 12.67 -5.33
N ALA A 179 -0.03 12.51 -4.10
CA ALA A 179 -0.22 11.29 -3.32
C ALA A 179 -0.09 11.55 -1.81
N VAL A 180 -0.48 10.54 -1.03
CA VAL A 180 -0.32 10.50 0.43
C VAL A 180 0.89 9.60 0.75
N PRO A 181 1.91 10.09 1.48
CA PRO A 181 3.02 9.25 1.93
C PRO A 181 2.53 8.17 2.91
N LEU A 182 2.86 6.90 2.64
CA LEU A 182 2.44 5.76 3.46
C LEU A 182 3.56 5.21 4.35
N ILE A 183 4.75 5.04 3.78
CA ILE A 183 5.93 4.49 4.44
C ILE A 183 7.17 5.21 3.96
N THR A 184 8.17 5.34 4.82
CA THR A 184 9.51 5.79 4.47
C THR A 184 10.49 4.66 4.75
N ASP A 185 11.26 4.30 3.73
CA ASP A 185 12.33 3.31 3.84
C ASP A 185 13.65 4.03 4.12
N PHE A 186 14.36 3.57 5.16
CA PHE A 186 15.69 4.06 5.50
C PHE A 186 16.71 2.99 5.13
N ARG A 187 17.52 3.28 4.11
CA ARG A 187 18.66 2.44 3.73
C ARG A 187 19.79 2.66 4.71
N ILE A 188 19.89 1.77 5.70
CA ILE A 188 20.96 1.75 6.69
C ILE A 188 22.05 0.76 6.27
N LEU A 189 23.31 1.17 6.43
CA LEU A 189 24.44 0.25 6.29
C LEU A 189 24.48 -0.64 7.54
N ARG A 190 24.39 -1.95 7.33
CA ARG A 190 24.54 -2.95 8.40
C ARG A 190 25.85 -3.71 8.18
N PHE A 191 26.48 -4.09 9.28
CA PHE A 191 27.68 -4.93 9.28
C PHE A 191 27.53 -6.03 10.34
N ASN A 192 28.28 -7.12 10.19
CA ASN A 192 28.22 -8.25 11.10
C ASN A 192 29.35 -8.14 12.14
N LEU A 193 28.98 -7.97 13.40
CA LEU A 193 29.94 -7.85 14.51
C LEU A 193 30.84 -9.08 14.63
N THR A 194 30.28 -10.28 14.55
CA THR A 194 31.05 -11.53 14.65
C THR A 194 32.08 -11.66 13.54
N THR A 195 31.75 -11.23 12.32
CA THR A 195 32.73 -11.20 11.22
C THR A 195 33.86 -10.22 11.50
N PHE A 196 33.54 -9.02 12.03
CA PHE A 196 34.54 -8.03 12.41
C PHE A 196 35.44 -8.55 13.53
N ASP A 197 34.87 -9.09 14.61
CA ASP A 197 35.60 -9.74 15.72
C ASP A 197 36.55 -10.81 15.20
N TYR A 198 36.05 -11.68 14.32
CA TYR A 198 36.86 -12.74 13.72
C TYR A 198 38.05 -12.16 12.93
N CYS A 199 37.82 -11.18 12.06
CA CYS A 199 38.88 -10.55 11.28
C CYS A 199 39.91 -9.84 12.18
N ILE A 200 39.46 -9.07 13.18
CA ILE A 200 40.35 -8.42 14.15
C ILE A 200 41.18 -9.47 14.89
N SER A 201 40.56 -10.57 15.34
CA SER A 201 41.27 -11.67 16.01
C SER A 201 42.29 -12.38 15.12
N LYS A 202 42.11 -12.36 13.80
CA LYS A 202 43.06 -12.88 12.80
C LYS A 202 44.17 -11.89 12.46
N GLY A 203 44.20 -10.71 13.07
CA GLY A 203 45.23 -9.69 12.86
C GLY A 203 44.97 -8.78 11.66
N TYR A 204 43.77 -8.80 11.08
CA TYR A 204 43.40 -7.80 10.07
C TYR A 204 43.22 -6.43 10.74
N ASN A 205 43.73 -5.38 10.11
CA ASN A 205 43.56 -3.99 10.56
C ASN A 205 42.15 -3.47 10.22
N LEU A 206 41.15 -4.07 10.88
CA LEU A 206 39.75 -3.74 10.74
C LEU A 206 39.29 -2.99 12.00
N HIS A 207 38.51 -1.92 11.83
CA HIS A 207 37.94 -1.15 12.92
C HIS A 207 36.43 -1.10 12.79
N TYR A 208 35.72 -1.06 13.91
CA TYR A 208 34.27 -1.01 13.88
C TYR A 208 33.77 0.29 13.22
N PRO A 209 32.65 0.25 12.48
CA PRO A 209 31.98 1.45 12.04
C PRO A 209 31.25 2.16 13.20
N PRO A 210 30.91 3.45 13.10
CA PRO A 210 30.21 4.14 14.15
C PRO A 210 28.79 3.56 14.27
N PRO A 211 28.19 3.61 15.45
CA PRO A 211 28.66 4.30 16.65
C PRO A 211 29.58 3.45 17.55
N MET A 212 30.01 2.27 17.13
CA MET A 212 30.79 1.35 17.97
C MET A 212 32.25 1.79 18.14
N ASP A 213 32.81 2.44 17.12
CA ASP A 213 34.15 3.03 17.14
C ASP A 213 34.14 4.31 16.28
N ASN A 214 35.03 5.25 16.61
CA ASN A 214 35.19 6.55 15.95
C ASN A 214 36.40 6.59 15.02
N TYR A 215 37.00 5.43 14.70
CA TYR A 215 38.23 5.31 13.91
C TYR A 215 38.06 5.66 12.40
N TRP A 216 37.09 6.51 12.03
CA TRP A 216 36.81 6.86 10.63
C TRP A 216 37.72 7.97 10.12
#